data_AF-A0A848YQM8-F1
#
_entry.id   AF-A0A848YQM8-F1
#
_cell.length_a   1.000
_cell.length_b   1.000
_cell.length_c   1.000
_cell.angle_alpha   90.00
_cell.angle_beta   90.00
_cell.angle_gamma   90.00
#
_symmetry.space_group_name_H-M   'P 1'
#
loop_
_entity.id
_entity.type
_entity.pdbx_description
1 polymer ?
#
loop_
_entity_poly.entity_id
_entity_poly.type
_entity_poly.pdbx_seq_one_letter_code
_entity_poly.pdbx_strand_id
1 'polypeptide(L)'
;MRHLVDGAERADSWAIDAHKWLDTPYDCGMAVCAHPEEVKNLLAFDAPYVPNISGLPQKDMVLELSRAARGIEVWAPLHSLERKGTAELIERCCEHAQTFAQGLEAQGFTILNEVVQNQVVATIDGHEEHMVALAKHVQISGECWFGNTVWQGRKAIRISVSN
;
A
#
# COMPACT_ATOMS: atom_id res chain seq x y z
N MET A 1 -3.85 0.78 -14.94
CA MET A 1 -3.80 1.75 -13.83
C MET A 1 -2.68 2.82 -13.93
N ARG A 2 -1.79 2.82 -14.94
CA ARG A 2 -0.65 3.77 -15.00
C ARG A 2 -1.04 5.26 -15.02
N HIS A 3 -2.17 5.59 -15.63
CA HIS A 3 -2.68 6.97 -15.69
C HIS A 3 -2.95 7.59 -14.30
N LEU A 4 -3.15 6.76 -13.27
CA LEU A 4 -3.39 7.24 -11.90
C LEU A 4 -2.15 7.87 -11.25
N VAL A 5 -0.97 7.65 -11.84
CA VAL A 5 0.30 8.20 -11.38
C VAL A 5 0.93 9.12 -12.44
N ASP A 6 0.14 9.63 -13.38
CA ASP A 6 0.62 10.62 -14.35
C ASP A 6 1.10 11.89 -13.62
N GLY A 7 2.33 12.33 -13.91
CA GLY A 7 2.95 13.45 -13.23
C GLY A 7 3.77 13.05 -12.00
N ALA A 8 3.69 11.79 -11.54
CA ALA A 8 4.48 11.32 -10.40
C ALA A 8 5.99 11.32 -10.68
N GLU A 9 6.39 11.26 -11.95
CA GLU A 9 7.79 11.37 -12.38
C GLU A 9 8.43 12.73 -12.03
N ARG A 10 7.62 13.74 -11.70
CA ARG A 10 8.09 15.07 -11.25
C ARG A 10 8.37 15.13 -9.75
N ALA A 11 8.07 14.08 -8.99
CA ALA A 11 8.32 14.07 -7.55
C ALA A 11 9.81 13.82 -7.27
N ASP A 12 10.36 14.54 -6.28
CA ASP A 12 11.74 14.35 -5.84
C ASP A 12 11.96 13.03 -5.10
N SER A 13 10.90 12.44 -4.54
CA SER A 13 10.96 11.14 -3.88
C SER A 13 9.62 10.41 -3.85
N TRP A 14 9.66 9.07 -3.82
CA TRP A 14 8.52 8.17 -3.70
C TRP A 14 8.74 7.24 -2.50
N ALA A 15 7.70 7.02 -1.71
CA ALA A 15 7.67 5.98 -0.67
C ALA A 15 6.75 4.84 -1.11
N ILE A 16 7.22 3.60 -0.95
CA ILE A 16 6.51 2.40 -1.38
C ILE A 16 6.52 1.40 -0.21
N ASP A 17 5.34 0.95 0.18
CA ASP A 17 5.18 -0.17 1.10
C ASP A 17 4.98 -1.45 0.29
N ALA A 18 6.08 -2.15 -0.02
CA ALA A 18 6.03 -3.41 -0.76
C ALA A 18 5.21 -4.46 0.00
N HIS A 19 5.27 -4.43 1.33
CA HIS A 19 4.52 -5.33 2.22
C HIS A 19 3.01 -5.14 2.21
N LYS A 20 2.49 -4.21 1.40
CA LYS A 20 1.05 -4.06 1.16
C LYS A 20 0.63 -4.89 -0.04
N TRP A 21 0.73 -4.34 -1.24
CA TRP A 21 0.10 -4.93 -2.43
C TRP A 21 1.09 -5.70 -3.31
N LEU A 22 2.39 -5.65 -3.00
CA LEU A 22 3.43 -6.37 -3.75
C LEU A 22 3.68 -7.79 -3.19
N ASP A 23 2.84 -8.25 -2.27
CA ASP A 23 2.89 -9.61 -1.71
C ASP A 23 4.25 -9.96 -1.07
N THR A 24 4.87 -8.98 -0.41
CA THR A 24 6.10 -9.17 0.38
C THR A 24 5.78 -9.25 1.87
N PRO A 25 6.56 -9.96 2.69
CA PRO A 25 6.38 -9.95 4.14
C PRO A 25 6.68 -8.57 4.76
N TYR A 26 6.21 -8.36 5.98
CA TYR A 26 6.69 -7.28 6.84
C TYR A 26 8.09 -7.63 7.40
N ASP A 27 9.02 -6.67 7.54
CA ASP A 27 8.97 -5.26 7.13
C ASP A 27 9.51 -5.06 5.70
N CYS A 28 8.80 -4.31 4.86
CA CYS A 28 9.29 -4.06 3.49
C CYS A 28 8.83 -2.71 2.95
N GLY A 29 9.64 -1.68 3.21
CA GLY A 29 9.45 -0.33 2.69
C GLY A 29 10.61 0.07 1.78
N MET A 30 10.33 0.89 0.78
CA MET A 30 11.30 1.42 -0.15
C MET A 30 11.13 2.94 -0.28
N ALA A 31 12.25 3.65 -0.34
CA ALA A 31 12.30 5.05 -0.74
C ALA A 31 13.05 5.14 -2.08
N VAL A 32 12.45 5.80 -3.06
CA VAL A 32 13.07 6.08 -4.36
C VAL A 32 13.28 7.60 -4.42
N CYS A 33 14.51 8.05 -4.58
CA CYS A 33 14.84 9.48 -4.58
C CYS A 33 15.46 9.89 -5.93
N ALA A 34 15.00 11.02 -6.48
CA ALA A 34 15.50 11.55 -7.75
C ALA A 34 16.93 12.10 -7.64
N HIS A 35 17.32 12.56 -6.44
CA HIS A 35 18.63 13.14 -6.14
C HIS A 35 19.41 12.25 -5.15
N PRO A 36 19.90 11.07 -5.58
CA PRO A 36 20.51 10.10 -4.67
C PRO A 36 21.81 10.58 -4.02
N GLU A 37 22.55 11.47 -4.66
CA GLU A 37 23.76 12.06 -4.07
C GLU A 37 23.43 12.98 -2.88
N GLU A 38 22.27 13.64 -2.87
CA GLU A 38 21.84 14.44 -1.72
C GLU A 38 21.49 13.54 -0.53
N VAL A 39 20.81 12.42 -0.78
CA VAL A 39 20.52 11.39 0.24
C VAL A 39 21.83 10.86 0.81
N LYS A 40 22.79 10.50 -0.06
CA LYS A 40 24.11 10.04 0.34
C LYS A 40 24.82 11.05 1.23
N ASN A 41 24.90 12.32 0.81
CA ASN A 41 25.60 13.35 1.56
C ASN A 41 24.95 13.62 2.91
N LEU A 42 23.63 13.52 3.00
CA LEU A 42 22.88 13.69 4.24
C LEU A 42 23.10 12.53 5.22
N LEU A 43 23.14 11.31 4.72
CA LEU A 43 23.18 10.08 5.54
C LEU A 43 24.58 9.46 5.64
N ALA A 44 25.59 10.08 5.04
CA ALA A 44 26.95 9.57 5.02
C ALA A 44 27.46 9.27 6.42
N PHE A 45 27.91 8.03 6.60
CA PHE A 45 28.54 7.58 7.84
C PHE A 45 30.00 7.21 7.58
N ASP A 46 30.89 7.79 8.38
CA ASP A 46 32.32 7.51 8.34
C ASP A 46 32.84 7.06 9.72
N ALA A 47 33.73 6.07 9.69
CA ALA A 47 34.45 5.60 10.86
C ALA A 47 35.74 4.89 10.41
N PRO A 48 36.82 4.87 11.22
CA PRO A 48 38.13 4.35 10.80
C PRO A 48 38.13 2.88 10.31
N TYR A 49 37.14 2.09 10.73
CA TYR A 49 37.00 0.68 10.37
C TYR A 49 36.00 0.45 9.23
N VAL A 50 35.31 1.49 8.77
CA VAL A 50 34.32 1.40 7.69
C VAL A 50 35.03 1.71 6.37
N PRO A 51 35.00 0.79 5.38
CA PRO A 51 35.62 1.04 4.10
C PRO A 51 34.91 2.17 3.36
N ASN A 52 35.69 3.04 2.73
CA ASN A 52 35.15 4.03 1.82
C ASN A 52 34.82 3.34 0.48
N ILE A 53 33.53 3.32 0.14
CA ILE A 53 33.01 2.67 -1.07
C ILE A 53 32.55 3.77 -2.02
N SER A 54 33.08 3.77 -3.25
CA SER A 54 32.70 4.72 -4.29
C SER A 54 31.25 4.54 -4.75
N GLY A 55 30.63 5.60 -5.24
CA GLY A 55 29.25 5.59 -5.74
C GLY A 55 28.23 5.81 -4.63
N LEU A 56 27.13 5.04 -4.65
CA LEU A 56 26.00 5.13 -3.72
C LEU A 56 25.98 3.88 -2.80
N PRO A 57 26.92 3.74 -1.85
CA PRO A 57 26.96 2.57 -1.00
C PRO A 57 25.73 2.55 -0.07
N GLN A 58 25.14 1.37 0.11
CA GLN A 58 23.88 1.23 0.87
C GLN A 58 23.94 1.82 2.28
N LYS A 59 25.10 1.76 2.96
CA LYS A 59 25.31 2.34 4.30
C LYS A 59 25.05 3.85 4.38
N ASP A 60 25.21 4.55 3.26
CA ASP A 60 25.01 6.00 3.16
C ASP A 60 23.67 6.33 2.49
N MET A 61 22.84 5.33 2.16
CA MET A 61 21.56 5.53 1.46
C MET A 61 20.35 5.26 2.37
N VAL A 62 20.58 4.86 3.62
CA VAL A 62 19.54 4.60 4.62
C VAL A 62 20.02 4.99 6.02
N LEU A 63 19.09 5.02 6.97
CA LEU A 63 19.37 5.34 8.38
C LEU A 63 20.08 4.19 9.14
N GLU A 64 19.94 2.95 8.67
CA GLU A 64 20.47 1.75 9.32
C GLU A 64 21.87 1.41 8.79
N LEU A 65 22.89 1.29 9.66
CA LEU A 65 24.21 0.78 9.25
C LEU A 65 24.18 -0.73 8.99
N SER A 66 23.65 -1.50 9.94
CA SER A 66 23.40 -2.94 9.80
C SER A 66 21.96 -3.16 9.36
N ARG A 67 21.74 -3.95 8.31
CA ARG A 67 20.40 -4.27 7.82
C ARG A 67 20.30 -5.66 7.21
N ALA A 68 19.10 -6.23 7.26
CA ALA A 68 18.79 -7.47 6.54
C ALA A 68 18.79 -7.25 5.03
N ALA A 69 18.98 -8.32 4.27
CA ALA A 69 18.95 -8.34 2.81
C ALA A 69 17.51 -8.25 2.25
N ARG A 70 16.72 -7.26 2.72
CA ARG A 70 15.29 -7.06 2.36
C ARG A 70 15.05 -6.93 0.84
N GLY A 71 16.08 -6.57 0.07
CA GLY A 71 15.99 -6.55 -1.40
C GLY A 71 15.65 -7.93 -1.99
N ILE A 72 16.03 -9.03 -1.33
CA ILE A 72 15.70 -10.39 -1.77
C ILE A 72 14.19 -10.65 -1.64
N GLU A 73 13.56 -10.15 -0.57
CA GLU A 73 12.12 -10.31 -0.31
C GLU A 73 11.25 -9.54 -1.30
N VAL A 74 11.77 -8.45 -1.87
CA VAL A 74 11.13 -7.73 -2.99
C VAL A 74 11.41 -8.43 -4.33
N TRP A 75 12.65 -8.86 -4.54
CA TRP A 75 13.07 -9.49 -5.79
C TRP A 75 12.35 -10.83 -6.03
N ALA A 76 12.19 -11.66 -5.00
CA ALA A 76 11.61 -12.99 -5.14
C ALA A 76 10.18 -13.00 -5.72
N PRO A 77 9.18 -12.25 -5.18
CA PRO A 77 7.84 -12.21 -5.76
C PRO A 77 7.83 -11.53 -7.14
N LEU A 78 8.59 -10.45 -7.34
CA LEU A 78 8.71 -9.80 -8.65
C LEU A 78 9.30 -10.73 -9.71
N HIS A 79 10.27 -11.56 -9.34
CA HIS A 79 10.90 -12.53 -10.24
C HIS A 79 9.98 -13.72 -10.52
N SER A 80 9.27 -14.21 -9.50
CA SER A 80 8.35 -15.35 -9.60
C SER A 80 7.10 -15.02 -10.42
N LEU A 81 6.47 -13.88 -10.16
CA LEU A 81 5.25 -13.44 -10.84
C LEU A 81 5.54 -12.75 -12.18
N GLU A 82 6.76 -12.25 -12.34
CA GLU A 82 7.14 -11.32 -13.40
C GLU A 82 6.21 -10.10 -13.49
N ARG A 83 6.41 -9.26 -14.50
CA ARG A 83 5.58 -8.07 -14.71
C ARG A 83 4.10 -8.41 -14.89
N LYS A 84 3.82 -9.50 -15.61
CA LYS A 84 2.45 -9.88 -15.96
C LYS A 84 1.68 -10.39 -14.74
N GLY A 85 2.25 -11.31 -13.96
CA GLY A 85 1.59 -11.84 -12.78
C GLY A 85 1.38 -10.78 -11.69
N THR A 86 2.34 -9.88 -11.50
CA THR A 86 2.14 -8.75 -10.57
C THR A 86 1.01 -7.84 -11.03
N ALA A 87 0.91 -7.54 -12.34
CA ALA A 87 -0.19 -6.74 -12.87
C ALA A 87 -1.54 -7.43 -12.68
N GLU A 88 -1.64 -8.72 -13.03
CA GLU A 88 -2.87 -9.52 -12.88
C GLU A 88 -3.35 -9.61 -11.42
N LEU A 89 -2.43 -9.76 -10.47
CA LEU A 89 -2.73 -9.75 -9.03
C LEU A 89 -3.40 -8.42 -8.61
N ILE A 90 -2.80 -7.30 -9.00
CA ILE A 90 -3.29 -5.95 -8.69
C ILE A 90 -4.65 -5.72 -9.37
N GLU A 91 -4.75 -6.01 -10.66
CA GLU A 91 -5.97 -5.81 -11.45
C GLU A 91 -7.15 -6.62 -10.90
N ARG A 92 -6.93 -7.88 -10.52
CA ARG A 92 -7.95 -8.73 -9.90
C ARG A 92 -8.46 -8.17 -8.57
N CYS A 93 -7.59 -7.63 -7.71
CA CYS A 93 -8.02 -6.97 -6.47
C CYS A 93 -8.91 -5.74 -6.76
N CYS A 94 -8.63 -4.98 -7.83
CA CYS A 94 -9.48 -3.86 -8.25
C CYS A 94 -10.84 -4.32 -8.77
N GLU A 95 -10.87 -5.35 -9.62
CA GLU A 95 -12.12 -5.92 -10.15
C GLU A 95 -13.00 -6.44 -9.01
N HIS A 96 -12.41 -7.13 -8.03
CA HIS A 96 -13.11 -7.56 -6.84
C HIS A 96 -13.63 -6.38 -5.99
N ALA A 97 -12.87 -5.28 -5.85
CA ALA A 97 -13.34 -4.10 -5.13
C ALA A 97 -14.55 -3.46 -5.83
N GLN A 98 -14.54 -3.37 -7.16
CA GLN A 98 -15.69 -2.89 -7.95
C GLN A 98 -16.90 -3.81 -7.80
N THR A 99 -16.69 -5.12 -7.84
CA THR A 99 -17.74 -6.12 -7.62
C THR A 99 -18.34 -6.01 -6.22
N PHE A 100 -17.49 -5.82 -5.21
CA PHE A 100 -17.93 -5.63 -3.82
C PHE A 100 -18.77 -4.36 -3.67
N ALA A 101 -18.35 -3.26 -4.31
CA ALA A 101 -19.10 -2.00 -4.31
C ALA A 101 -20.50 -2.16 -4.93
N GLN A 102 -20.60 -2.81 -6.10
CA GLN A 102 -21.90 -3.09 -6.75
C GLN A 102 -22.80 -3.97 -5.87
N GLY A 103 -22.22 -4.97 -5.21
CA GLY A 103 -22.95 -5.83 -4.26
C GLY A 103 -23.49 -5.04 -3.07
N LEU A 104 -22.70 -4.13 -2.50
CA LEU A 104 -23.13 -3.25 -1.41
C LEU A 104 -24.24 -2.29 -1.87
N GLU A 105 -24.13 -1.68 -3.05
CA GLU A 105 -25.17 -0.81 -3.61
C GLU A 105 -26.49 -1.56 -3.77
N ALA A 106 -26.45 -2.80 -4.25
CA ALA A 106 -27.64 -3.66 -4.36
C ALA A 106 -28.29 -3.99 -3.00
N GLN A 107 -27.55 -3.86 -1.90
CA GLN A 107 -28.04 -4.02 -0.52
C GLN A 107 -28.42 -2.68 0.14
N GLY A 108 -28.42 -1.58 -0.61
CA GLY A 108 -28.84 -0.25 -0.13
C GLY A 108 -27.74 0.56 0.55
N PHE A 109 -26.47 0.18 0.38
CA PHE A 109 -25.35 1.03 0.80
C PHE A 109 -25.09 2.13 -0.24
N THR A 110 -24.65 3.28 0.25
CA THR A 110 -24.09 4.37 -0.54
C THR A 110 -22.57 4.28 -0.53
N ILE A 111 -21.96 4.16 -1.71
CA ILE A 111 -20.49 4.19 -1.87
C ILE A 111 -20.01 5.64 -1.82
N LEU A 112 -19.03 5.91 -0.96
CA LEU A 112 -18.59 7.27 -0.62
C LEU A 112 -17.34 7.73 -1.37
N ASN A 113 -16.61 6.81 -1.99
CA ASN A 113 -15.44 7.09 -2.80
C ASN A 113 -15.61 6.58 -4.22
N GLU A 114 -14.87 7.17 -5.15
CA GLU A 114 -14.65 6.53 -6.45
C GLU A 114 -13.78 5.28 -6.24
N VAL A 115 -14.25 4.12 -6.69
CA VAL A 115 -13.56 2.83 -6.53
C VAL A 115 -12.56 2.63 -7.67
N VAL A 116 -11.45 3.37 -7.58
CA VAL A 116 -10.38 3.40 -8.60
C VAL A 116 -9.29 2.35 -8.35
N GLN A 117 -9.17 1.86 -7.10
CA GLN A 117 -8.20 0.84 -6.68
C GLN A 117 -8.92 -0.25 -5.85
N ASN A 118 -8.20 -0.91 -4.95
CA ASN A 118 -8.74 -2.00 -4.12
C ASN A 118 -9.48 -1.53 -2.85
N GLN A 119 -10.02 -0.31 -2.84
CA GLN A 119 -10.61 0.30 -1.64
C GLN A 119 -12.06 0.69 -1.88
N VAL A 120 -12.93 0.26 -0.97
CA VAL A 120 -14.36 0.61 -0.95
C VAL A 120 -14.68 1.22 0.41
N VAL A 121 -15.27 2.41 0.39
CA VAL A 121 -15.80 3.12 1.55
C VAL A 121 -17.30 3.24 1.35
N ALA A 122 -18.07 2.67 2.27
CA ALA A 122 -19.51 2.59 2.13
C ALA A 122 -20.23 2.92 3.44
N THR A 123 -21.44 3.44 3.33
CA THR A 123 -22.32 3.67 4.47
C THR A 123 -23.76 3.38 4.08
N ILE A 124 -24.69 3.48 5.03
CA ILE A 124 -26.13 3.50 4.74
C ILE A 124 -26.64 4.87 5.17
N ASP A 125 -27.22 5.62 4.23
CA ASP A 125 -27.70 6.97 4.50
C ASP A 125 -28.73 6.98 5.64
N GLY A 126 -28.51 7.83 6.65
CA GLY A 126 -29.36 7.92 7.84
C GLY A 126 -29.05 6.87 8.92
N HIS A 127 -28.09 5.97 8.68
CA HIS A 127 -27.68 4.90 9.59
C HIS A 127 -26.16 4.88 9.84
N GLU A 128 -25.47 5.98 9.60
CA GLU A 128 -24.02 6.13 9.78
C GLU A 128 -23.55 5.69 11.18
N GLU A 129 -24.35 5.98 12.21
CA GLU A 129 -24.07 5.61 13.60
C GLU A 129 -23.95 4.10 13.83
N HIS A 130 -24.55 3.28 12.96
CA HIS A 130 -24.51 1.82 13.07
C HIS A 130 -23.30 1.18 12.38
N MET A 131 -22.52 1.93 11.58
CA MET A 131 -21.41 1.36 10.79
C MET A 131 -20.33 0.69 11.64
N VAL A 132 -20.05 1.23 12.83
CA VAL A 132 -19.11 0.64 13.79
C VAL A 132 -19.64 -0.69 14.32
N ALA A 133 -20.93 -0.76 14.67
CA ALA A 133 -21.57 -1.96 15.17
C ALA A 133 -21.64 -3.05 14.09
N LEU A 134 -21.95 -2.66 12.84
CA LEU A 134 -21.94 -3.54 11.68
C LEU A 134 -20.56 -4.17 11.47
N ALA A 135 -19.50 -3.36 11.39
CA ALA A 135 -18.13 -3.85 11.22
C ALA A 135 -17.75 -4.83 12.35
N LYS A 136 -18.09 -4.50 13.61
CA LYS A 136 -17.81 -5.37 14.75
C LYS A 136 -18.58 -6.69 14.67
N HIS A 137 -19.84 -6.67 14.26
CA HIS A 137 -20.65 -7.89 14.10
C HIS A 137 -20.02 -8.82 13.06
N VAL A 138 -19.63 -8.28 11.91
CA VAL A 138 -18.95 -9.04 10.85
C VAL A 138 -17.62 -9.60 11.33
N GLN A 139 -16.79 -8.81 12.02
CA GLN A 139 -15.51 -9.29 12.56
C GLN A 139 -15.71 -10.45 13.56
N ILE A 140 -16.75 -10.41 14.40
CA ILE A 140 -17.06 -11.47 15.37
C ILE A 140 -17.56 -12.75 14.67
N SER A 141 -18.25 -12.62 13.53
CA SER A 141 -18.72 -13.78 12.76
C SER A 141 -17.58 -14.67 12.26
N GLY A 142 -16.40 -14.09 12.04
CA GLY A 142 -15.24 -14.78 11.44
C GLY A 142 -15.34 -14.98 9.93
N GLU A 143 -16.44 -14.54 9.28
CA GLU A 143 -16.64 -14.71 7.83
C GLU A 143 -15.74 -13.80 7.00
N CYS A 144 -15.57 -12.55 7.44
CA CYS A 144 -14.63 -11.61 6.84
C CYS A 144 -14.20 -10.54 7.84
N TRP A 145 -13.17 -9.77 7.45
CA TRP A 145 -12.69 -8.65 8.25
C TRP A 145 -12.63 -7.38 7.41
N PHE A 146 -13.31 -6.34 7.89
CA PHE A 146 -13.14 -4.97 7.42
C PHE A 146 -13.29 -3.98 8.57
N GLY A 147 -12.71 -2.81 8.43
CA GLY A 147 -12.73 -1.77 9.45
C GLY A 147 -13.92 -0.81 9.30
N ASN A 148 -14.11 0.01 10.32
CA ASN A 148 -14.88 1.26 10.20
C ASN A 148 -13.93 2.43 9.89
N THR A 149 -14.49 3.53 9.38
CA THR A 149 -13.77 4.77 9.11
C THR A 149 -14.70 5.97 9.24
N VAL A 150 -14.13 7.18 9.17
CA VAL A 150 -14.88 8.42 8.99
C VAL A 150 -14.41 9.07 7.69
N TRP A 151 -15.30 9.14 6.71
CA TRP A 151 -15.04 9.70 5.40
C TRP A 151 -15.80 11.01 5.22
N GLN A 152 -15.08 12.13 5.08
CA GLN A 152 -15.67 13.47 4.93
C GLN A 152 -16.74 13.78 6.00
N GLY A 153 -16.48 13.38 7.25
CA GLY A 153 -17.39 13.57 8.37
C GLY A 153 -18.49 12.50 8.53
N ARG A 154 -18.57 11.52 7.62
CA ARG A 154 -19.58 10.44 7.65
C ARG A 154 -18.97 9.15 8.17
N LYS A 155 -19.59 8.52 9.16
CA LYS A 155 -19.18 7.18 9.62
C LYS A 155 -19.51 6.16 8.54
N ALA A 156 -18.57 5.27 8.29
CA ALA A 156 -18.60 4.33 7.17
C ALA A 156 -17.86 3.04 7.53
N ILE A 157 -18.03 2.01 6.71
CA ILE A 157 -17.14 0.85 6.65
C ILE A 157 -16.09 1.08 5.57
N ARG A 158 -14.88 0.55 5.76
CA ARG A 158 -13.79 0.58 4.78
C ARG A 158 -13.29 -0.84 4.54
N ILE A 159 -13.42 -1.27 3.30
CA ILE A 159 -12.98 -2.57 2.82
C ILE A 159 -11.74 -2.37 1.96
N SER A 160 -10.68 -3.11 2.29
CA SER A 160 -9.46 -3.22 1.48
C SER A 160 -9.41 -4.62 0.90
N VAL A 161 -9.53 -4.76 -0.42
CA VAL A 161 -9.44 -6.07 -1.06
C VAL A 161 -7.97 -6.43 -1.24
N SER A 162 -7.52 -7.44 -0.51
CA SER A 162 -6.20 -8.05 -0.66
C SER A 162 -6.29 -9.45 -1.26
N ASN A 163 -5.14 -9.99 -1.63
CA ASN A 163 -5.00 -11.35 -2.18
C ASN A 163 -5.15 -12.42 -1.08
#